data_AF-A0A7W7MC96-F1
#
_entry.id   AF-A0A7W7MC96-F1
#
_cell.length_a   1.000
_cell.length_b   1.000
_cell.length_c   1.000
_cell.angle_alpha   90.00
_cell.angle_beta   90.00
_cell.angle_gamma   90.00
#
_symmetry.space_group_name_H-M   'P 1'
#
loop_
_entity.id
_entity.type
_entity.pdbx_description
1 polymer ?
#
loop_
_entity_poly.entity_id
_entity_poly.type
_entity_poly.pdbx_seq_one_letter_code
_entity_poly.pdbx_strand_id
1 'polypeptide(L)'
;MQTFRKAVLAAAVVAVASAAVAAAVLARSGRPEPVRLAPVAARPQIGFGPSPESWPPSDAGPLAELEFTRRDDLAGLDLRGQFAAELAATTASGASRGGPGPAEVLAEHQRIRRELAGDEHPVVLLRGADLARAGAPGDAWLTLAVGDFADRAAVTAWCAAARAGHCVPLRLAPPR
;
A
#
# COMPACT_ATOMS: atom_id res chain seq x y z
N MET A 1 41.03 -25.28 -44.56
CA MET A 1 39.59 -25.54 -44.35
C MET A 1 39.23 -26.25 -43.04
N GLN A 2 40.13 -26.99 -42.39
CA GLN A 2 39.82 -27.78 -41.19
C GLN A 2 39.75 -26.95 -39.88
N THR A 3 40.45 -25.82 -39.81
CA THR A 3 40.51 -24.91 -38.64
C THR A 3 39.22 -24.11 -38.44
N PHE A 4 38.55 -23.70 -39.52
CA PHE A 4 37.29 -22.93 -39.46
C PHE A 4 36.13 -23.72 -38.85
N ARG A 5 36.06 -25.04 -39.09
CA ARG A 5 34.99 -25.90 -38.54
C ARG A 5 35.08 -26.04 -37.01
N LYS A 6 36.28 -26.00 -36.44
CA LYS A 6 36.48 -26.12 -34.97
C LYS A 6 36.05 -24.85 -34.23
N ALA A 7 36.28 -23.67 -34.82
CA ALA A 7 35.88 -22.39 -34.20
C ALA A 7 34.35 -22.21 -34.16
N VAL A 8 33.64 -22.63 -35.22
CA VAL A 8 32.18 -22.53 -35.29
C VAL A 8 31.50 -23.48 -34.29
N LEU A 9 32.01 -24.70 -34.11
CA LEU A 9 31.50 -25.65 -33.13
C LEU A 9 31.69 -25.16 -31.69
N ALA A 10 32.84 -24.55 -31.37
CA ALA A 10 33.09 -24.00 -30.03
C ALA A 10 32.13 -22.85 -29.68
N ALA A 11 31.88 -21.94 -30.63
CA ALA A 11 30.94 -20.83 -30.42
C ALA A 11 29.49 -21.31 -30.22
N ALA A 12 29.06 -22.33 -30.96
CA ALA A 12 27.72 -22.90 -30.83
C ALA A 12 27.50 -23.58 -29.46
N VAL A 13 28.52 -24.29 -28.93
CA VAL A 13 28.43 -24.95 -27.62
C VAL A 13 28.32 -23.92 -26.49
N VAL A 14 29.08 -22.82 -26.56
CA VAL A 14 29.01 -21.75 -25.55
C VAL A 14 27.63 -21.08 -25.56
N ALA A 15 27.06 -20.81 -26.73
CA ALA A 15 25.75 -20.18 -26.85
C ALA A 15 24.61 -21.04 -26.24
N VAL A 16 24.64 -22.36 -26.48
CA VAL A 16 23.64 -23.30 -25.93
C VAL A 16 23.78 -23.43 -24.41
N ALA A 17 25.02 -23.46 -23.89
CA ALA A 17 25.26 -23.51 -22.45
C ALA A 17 24.73 -22.26 -21.72
N SER A 18 24.90 -21.06 -22.28
CA SER A 18 24.37 -19.83 -21.69
C SER A 18 22.83 -19.78 -21.66
N ALA A 19 22.15 -20.30 -22.69
CA ALA A 19 20.69 -20.35 -22.72
C ALA A 19 20.11 -21.31 -21.67
N ALA A 20 20.76 -22.45 -21.44
CA ALA A 20 20.34 -23.42 -20.43
C ALA A 20 20.46 -22.88 -19.00
N VAL A 21 21.52 -22.11 -18.70
CA VAL A 21 21.71 -21.49 -17.38
C VAL A 21 20.68 -20.39 -17.14
N ALA A 22 20.39 -19.54 -18.14
CA ALA A 22 19.36 -18.51 -18.02
C ALA A 22 17.96 -19.12 -17.77
N ALA A 23 17.62 -20.21 -18.48
CA ALA A 23 16.35 -20.93 -18.28
C ALA A 23 16.26 -21.58 -16.89
N ALA A 24 17.35 -22.14 -16.37
CA ALA A 24 17.39 -22.74 -15.03
C ALA A 24 17.24 -21.68 -13.91
N VAL A 25 17.83 -20.49 -14.09
CA VAL A 25 17.68 -19.37 -13.15
C VAL A 25 16.23 -18.86 -13.15
N LEU A 26 15.61 -18.70 -14.32
CA LEU A 26 14.20 -18.28 -14.44
C LEU A 26 13.21 -19.33 -13.93
N ALA A 27 13.51 -20.62 -14.09
CA ALA A 27 12.65 -21.70 -13.56
C ALA A 27 12.71 -21.81 -12.03
N ARG A 28 13.82 -21.37 -11.40
CA ARG A 28 13.98 -21.42 -9.95
C ARG A 28 13.29 -20.26 -9.23
N SER A 29 13.15 -19.10 -9.88
CA SER A 29 12.42 -17.94 -9.35
C SER A 29 10.90 -18.05 -9.50
N GLY A 30 10.41 -19.02 -10.28
CA GLY A 30 8.98 -19.15 -10.60
C GLY A 30 8.20 -20.21 -9.84
N ARG A 31 8.74 -20.86 -8.80
CA ARG A 31 7.93 -21.78 -7.98
C ARG A 31 7.01 -20.95 -7.08
N PRO A 32 5.67 -20.94 -7.30
CA PRO A 32 4.77 -20.38 -6.32
C PRO A 32 4.88 -21.28 -5.09
N GLU A 33 5.41 -20.72 -4.02
CA GLU A 33 5.34 -21.36 -2.72
C GLU A 33 3.85 -21.62 -2.43
N PRO A 34 3.45 -22.85 -2.06
CA PRO A 34 2.08 -23.10 -1.66
C PRO A 34 1.76 -22.17 -0.50
N VAL A 35 0.85 -21.23 -0.75
CA VAL A 35 0.35 -20.27 0.24
C VAL A 35 -0.18 -21.08 1.42
N ARG A 36 0.66 -21.22 2.45
CA ARG A 36 0.19 -21.67 3.75
C ARG A 36 -0.71 -20.56 4.24
N LEU A 37 -2.01 -20.83 4.31
CA LEU A 37 -2.96 -20.00 5.03
C LEU A 37 -2.49 -19.96 6.49
N ALA A 38 -1.74 -18.93 6.84
CA ALA A 38 -1.39 -18.64 8.22
C ALA A 38 -2.71 -18.42 8.98
N PRO A 39 -2.84 -18.93 10.21
CA PRO A 39 -3.99 -18.63 11.05
C PRO A 39 -4.16 -17.12 11.17
N VAL A 40 -5.43 -16.71 11.10
CA VAL A 40 -5.98 -15.38 11.33
C VAL A 40 -5.02 -14.43 12.07
N ALA A 41 -4.61 -13.39 11.34
CA ALA A 41 -3.98 -12.16 11.76
C ALA A 41 -3.41 -12.14 13.19
N ALA A 42 -2.09 -12.30 13.30
CA ALA A 42 -1.37 -11.73 14.42
C ALA A 42 -1.75 -10.24 14.51
N ARG A 43 -2.30 -9.84 15.65
CA ARG A 43 -2.62 -8.44 15.96
C ARG A 43 -1.38 -7.59 15.64
N PRO A 44 -1.46 -6.56 14.78
CA PRO A 44 -0.33 -5.66 14.59
C PRO A 44 -0.04 -4.99 15.93
N GLN A 45 1.09 -5.34 16.54
CA GLN A 45 1.50 -4.91 17.89
C GLN A 45 2.45 -3.70 17.84
N ILE A 46 2.43 -2.89 16.79
CA ILE A 46 3.37 -1.77 16.67
C ILE A 46 2.58 -0.47 16.55
N GLY A 47 2.02 -0.04 17.68
CA GLY A 47 1.63 1.36 17.88
C GLY A 47 2.89 2.17 18.20
N PHE A 48 3.14 3.26 17.47
CA PHE A 48 4.36 4.08 17.58
C PHE A 48 4.37 5.06 18.79
N GLY A 49 3.60 4.78 19.86
CA GLY A 49 3.42 5.68 21.00
C GLY A 49 3.81 5.10 22.38
N PRO A 50 4.02 5.94 23.42
CA PRO A 50 4.47 5.53 24.76
C PRO A 50 3.42 4.70 25.53
N SER A 51 2.18 4.62 25.04
CA SER A 51 1.16 3.70 25.53
C SER A 51 0.31 3.25 24.35
N PRO A 52 0.44 1.98 23.89
CA PRO A 52 -0.38 1.49 22.81
C PRO A 52 -1.84 1.46 23.27
N GLU A 53 -2.72 2.11 22.52
CA GLU A 53 -4.14 2.03 22.79
C GLU A 53 -4.58 0.57 22.66
N SER A 54 -5.39 0.09 23.61
CA SER A 54 -5.91 -1.26 23.55
C SER A 54 -6.84 -1.42 22.35
N TRP A 55 -6.63 -2.49 21.57
CA TRP A 55 -7.54 -2.86 20.48
C TRP A 55 -9.00 -2.91 20.99
N PRO A 56 -9.99 -2.40 20.23
CA PRO A 56 -11.38 -2.43 20.64
C PRO A 56 -11.87 -3.87 20.87
N PRO A 57 -12.83 -4.10 21.78
CA PRO A 57 -13.37 -5.44 21.97
C PRO A 57 -14.09 -5.90 20.70
N SER A 58 -14.11 -7.21 20.46
CA SER A 58 -14.62 -7.79 19.20
C SER A 58 -16.10 -7.54 18.93
N ASP A 59 -16.87 -7.13 19.94
CA ASP A 59 -18.28 -6.77 19.86
C ASP A 59 -18.52 -5.26 19.61
N ALA A 60 -17.47 -4.43 19.59
CA ALA A 60 -17.59 -2.99 19.31
C ALA A 60 -17.98 -2.68 17.86
N GLY A 61 -17.81 -3.66 16.96
CA GLY A 61 -18.23 -3.60 15.57
C GLY A 61 -17.28 -2.82 14.64
N PRO A 62 -17.55 -2.81 13.32
CA PRO A 62 -16.59 -2.36 12.32
C PRO A 62 -16.25 -0.87 12.37
N LEU A 63 -17.18 -0.03 12.82
CA LEU A 63 -16.92 1.41 12.96
C LEU A 63 -15.89 1.69 14.06
N ALA A 64 -15.95 0.95 15.17
CA ALA A 64 -14.99 1.10 16.25
C ALA A 64 -13.59 0.65 15.83
N GLU A 65 -13.49 -0.44 15.07
CA GLU A 65 -12.22 -0.87 14.46
C GLU A 65 -11.68 0.17 13.47
N LEU A 66 -12.52 0.73 12.61
CA LEU A 66 -12.14 1.76 11.64
C LEU A 66 -11.62 3.04 12.34
N GLU A 67 -12.30 3.51 13.38
CA GLU A 67 -11.87 4.67 14.19
C GLU A 67 -10.61 4.36 15.03
N PHE A 68 -10.43 3.12 15.49
CA PHE A 68 -9.18 2.69 16.12
C PHE A 68 -8.02 2.75 15.12
N THR A 69 -8.16 2.13 13.94
CA THR A 69 -7.13 2.15 12.89
C THR A 69 -6.74 3.57 12.50
N ARG A 70 -7.71 4.48 12.35
CA ARG A 70 -7.42 5.90 12.09
C ARG A 70 -6.57 6.55 13.18
N ARG A 71 -6.93 6.34 14.45
CA ARG A 71 -6.20 6.95 15.57
C ARG A 71 -4.80 6.39 15.71
N ASP A 72 -4.64 5.08 15.51
CA ASP A 72 -3.35 4.41 15.50
C ASP A 72 -2.45 4.92 14.36
N ASP A 73 -3.01 5.04 13.16
CA ASP A 73 -2.29 5.60 12.01
C ASP A 73 -1.90 7.07 12.24
N LEU A 74 -2.76 7.87 12.86
CA LEU A 74 -2.47 9.27 13.20
C LEU A 74 -1.41 9.45 14.29
N ALA A 75 -1.26 8.49 15.20
CA ALA A 75 -0.43 8.64 16.39
C ALA A 75 1.06 8.87 16.09
N GLY A 76 1.53 8.48 14.90
CA GLY A 76 2.93 8.61 14.48
C GLY A 76 3.21 9.66 13.40
N LEU A 77 2.20 10.41 12.95
CA LEU A 77 2.33 11.25 11.75
C LEU A 77 2.31 12.75 12.09
N ASP A 78 3.29 13.48 11.55
CA ASP A 78 3.13 14.91 11.30
C ASP A 78 2.57 15.08 9.89
N LEU A 79 1.37 15.65 9.75
CA LEU A 79 0.70 15.83 8.45
C LEU A 79 0.87 17.26 7.90
N ARG A 80 1.60 18.15 8.58
CA ARG A 80 1.62 19.57 8.24
C ARG A 80 2.37 19.84 6.94
N GLY A 81 1.62 20.28 5.92
CA GLY A 81 2.18 20.87 4.70
C GLY A 81 2.80 19.87 3.73
N GLN A 82 2.79 18.58 4.06
CA GLN A 82 3.35 17.50 3.27
C GLN A 82 2.47 17.17 2.07
N PHE A 83 3.07 16.64 1.01
CA PHE A 83 2.32 16.01 -0.07
C PHE A 83 2.05 14.54 0.26
N ALA A 84 0.95 14.00 -0.23
CA ALA A 84 0.55 12.61 -0.04
C ALA A 84 -0.19 12.11 -1.28
N ALA A 85 -0.28 10.79 -1.43
CA ALA A 85 -1.04 10.14 -2.48
C ALA A 85 -2.38 9.67 -1.93
N GLU A 86 -3.49 10.21 -2.42
CA GLU A 86 -4.82 9.66 -2.14
C GLU A 86 -5.06 8.41 -2.97
N LEU A 87 -5.18 7.26 -2.29
CA LEU A 87 -5.31 5.93 -2.88
C LEU A 87 -6.76 5.46 -2.93
N ALA A 88 -7.57 5.91 -1.98
CA ALA A 88 -9.01 5.76 -1.99
C ALA A 88 -9.67 6.90 -1.21
N ALA A 89 -10.85 7.30 -1.66
CA ALA A 89 -11.71 8.24 -0.97
C ALA A 89 -13.15 7.71 -1.02
N THR A 90 -13.76 7.53 0.14
CA THR A 90 -15.11 6.98 0.22
C THR A 90 -15.91 7.58 1.37
N THR A 91 -17.16 7.93 1.14
CA THR A 91 -18.06 8.34 2.22
C THR A 91 -18.62 7.10 2.90
N ALA A 92 -18.37 6.92 4.20
CA ALA A 92 -19.06 5.89 4.97
C ALA A 92 -20.48 6.37 5.32
N SER A 93 -21.28 6.66 4.28
CA SER A 93 -22.68 7.08 4.43
C SER A 93 -23.61 5.93 4.85
N GLY A 94 -23.05 4.72 5.03
CA GLY A 94 -23.77 3.51 5.41
C GLY A 94 -24.61 2.93 4.27
N ALA A 95 -25.05 1.69 4.47
CA ALA A 95 -25.86 0.92 3.51
C ALA A 95 -27.14 1.65 3.06
N SER A 96 -27.69 2.54 3.90
CA SER A 96 -28.92 3.31 3.61
C SER A 96 -28.81 4.23 2.39
N ARG A 97 -27.59 4.58 1.95
CA ARG A 97 -27.37 5.35 0.71
C ARG A 97 -26.67 4.56 -0.39
N GLY A 98 -26.53 3.24 -0.23
CA GLY A 98 -25.83 2.37 -1.18
C GLY A 98 -24.31 2.58 -1.23
N GLY A 99 -23.74 3.36 -0.31
CA GLY A 99 -22.29 3.51 -0.15
C GLY A 99 -21.71 2.39 0.71
N PRO A 100 -20.38 2.19 0.68
CA PRO A 100 -19.72 1.21 1.52
C PRO A 100 -19.94 1.52 3.00
N GLY A 101 -20.17 0.48 3.79
CA GLY A 101 -20.18 0.58 5.24
C GLY A 101 -18.77 0.60 5.82
N PRO A 102 -18.63 0.80 7.14
CA PRO A 102 -17.32 0.87 7.79
C PRO A 102 -16.46 -0.39 7.60
N ALA A 103 -17.09 -1.58 7.52
CA ALA A 103 -16.38 -2.83 7.28
C ALA A 103 -15.73 -2.87 5.89
N GLU A 104 -16.44 -2.42 4.85
CA GLU A 104 -15.92 -2.34 3.50
C GLU A 104 -14.80 -1.30 3.38
N VAL A 105 -14.94 -0.14 4.04
CA VAL A 105 -13.87 0.87 4.09
C VAL A 105 -12.62 0.29 4.75
N LEU A 106 -12.76 -0.39 5.88
CA LEU A 106 -11.65 -1.00 6.60
C LEU A 106 -10.98 -2.09 5.75
N ALA A 107 -11.76 -2.97 5.14
CA ALA A 107 -11.26 -4.04 4.28
C ALA A 107 -10.47 -3.47 3.09
N GLU A 108 -10.97 -2.41 2.45
CA GLU A 108 -10.29 -1.75 1.34
C GLU A 108 -9.00 -1.06 1.78
N HIS A 109 -9.01 -0.32 2.90
CA HIS A 109 -7.81 0.26 3.49
C HIS A 109 -6.74 -0.82 3.76
N GLN A 110 -7.12 -1.93 4.41
CA GLN A 110 -6.20 -3.01 4.71
C GLN A 110 -5.66 -3.70 3.46
N ARG A 111 -6.48 -3.83 2.41
CA ARG A 111 -6.04 -4.35 1.10
C ARG A 111 -4.96 -3.44 0.51
N ILE A 112 -5.24 -2.14 0.40
CA ILE A 112 -4.30 -1.14 -0.13
C ILE A 112 -3.01 -1.12 0.70
N ARG A 113 -3.12 -1.15 2.04
CA ARG A 113 -1.95 -1.16 2.94
C ARG A 113 -1.06 -2.38 2.72
N ARG A 114 -1.63 -3.58 2.55
CA ARG A 114 -0.85 -4.79 2.25
C ARG A 114 -0.16 -4.73 0.88
N GLU A 115 -0.77 -4.06 -0.09
CA GLU A 115 -0.24 -3.97 -1.45
C GLU A 115 0.83 -2.89 -1.61
N LEU A 116 0.66 -1.74 -0.94
CA LEU A 116 1.41 -0.52 -1.26
C LEU A 116 2.22 0.06 -0.09
N ALA A 117 1.98 -0.35 1.16
CA ALA A 117 2.74 0.22 2.28
C ALA A 117 4.18 -0.26 2.28
N GLY A 118 5.10 0.67 2.55
CA GLY A 118 6.51 0.39 2.84
C GLY A 118 7.02 1.33 3.92
N ASP A 119 8.26 1.11 4.37
CA ASP A 119 8.85 1.90 5.46
C ASP A 119 8.94 3.40 5.13
N GLU A 120 9.26 3.73 3.87
CA GLU A 120 9.33 5.11 3.38
C GLU A 120 7.97 5.73 3.07
N HIS A 121 6.98 4.87 2.81
CA HIS A 121 5.65 5.27 2.32
C HIS A 121 4.54 4.52 3.05
N PRO A 122 4.32 4.78 4.35
CA PRO A 122 3.24 4.13 5.08
C PRO A 122 1.88 4.51 4.50
N VAL A 123 0.97 3.53 4.46
CA VAL A 123 -0.43 3.74 4.07
C VAL A 123 -1.28 3.90 5.32
N VAL A 124 -2.03 5.00 5.37
CA VAL A 124 -2.71 5.51 6.57
C VAL A 124 -4.17 5.80 6.25
N LEU A 125 -5.03 5.65 7.26
CA LEU A 125 -6.45 5.96 7.18
C LEU A 125 -6.74 7.30 7.89
N LEU A 126 -7.40 8.23 7.19
CA LEU A 126 -7.83 9.52 7.74
C LEU A 126 -9.32 9.75 7.49
N ARG A 127 -9.91 10.69 8.22
CA ARG A 127 -11.19 11.29 7.83
C ARG A 127 -10.97 12.54 7.00
N GLY A 128 -11.91 12.85 6.11
CA GLY A 128 -11.93 14.10 5.35
C GLY A 128 -11.87 15.32 6.27
N ALA A 129 -12.52 15.26 7.43
CA ALA A 129 -12.45 16.30 8.46
C ALA A 129 -11.07 16.47 9.12
N ASP A 130 -10.18 15.47 9.03
CA ASP A 130 -8.81 15.59 9.53
C ASP A 130 -7.93 16.45 8.60
N LEU A 131 -8.46 16.84 7.43
CA LEU A 131 -7.79 17.66 6.43
C LEU A 131 -8.65 18.89 6.07
N ALA A 132 -8.01 20.05 5.89
CA ALA A 132 -8.60 21.23 5.27
C ALA A 132 -8.65 21.07 3.73
N ARG A 133 -9.22 19.98 3.23
CA ARG A 133 -9.37 19.73 1.79
C ARG A 133 -10.67 20.36 1.27
N ALA A 134 -10.53 21.31 0.34
CA ALA A 134 -11.68 21.86 -0.37
C ALA A 134 -12.41 20.75 -1.15
N GLY A 135 -13.70 20.57 -0.89
CA GLY A 135 -14.58 19.66 -1.62
C GLY A 135 -14.57 18.19 -1.16
N ALA A 136 -13.79 17.81 -0.15
CA ALA A 136 -13.95 16.52 0.50
C ALA A 136 -15.10 16.60 1.52
N PRO A 137 -16.08 15.69 1.48
CA PRO A 137 -17.06 15.56 2.56
C PRO A 137 -16.35 15.30 3.89
N GLY A 138 -16.75 15.98 4.97
CA GLY A 138 -16.13 15.78 6.29
C GLY A 138 -16.32 14.37 6.86
N ASP A 139 -17.29 13.62 6.33
CA ASP A 139 -17.59 12.22 6.64
C ASP A 139 -16.90 11.23 5.69
N ALA A 140 -16.08 11.71 4.74
CA ALA A 140 -15.27 10.83 3.91
C ALA A 140 -14.17 10.16 4.73
N TRP A 141 -13.84 8.93 4.37
CA TRP A 141 -12.66 8.19 4.78
C TRP A 141 -11.68 8.19 3.61
N LEU A 142 -10.42 8.49 3.93
CA LEU A 142 -9.34 8.66 2.97
C LEU A 142 -8.25 7.65 3.31
N THR A 143 -7.87 6.82 2.34
CA THR A 143 -6.66 5.99 2.43
C THR A 143 -5.56 6.71 1.68
N LEU A 144 -4.49 7.07 2.38
CA LEU A 144 -3.38 7.84 1.83
C LEU A 144 -2.07 7.07 1.95
N ALA A 145 -1.18 7.17 0.95
CA ALA A 145 0.24 6.95 1.20
C ALA A 145 0.89 8.30 1.55
N VAL A 146 1.55 8.34 2.70
CA VAL A 146 2.30 9.51 3.19
C VAL A 146 3.79 9.21 3.14
N GLY A 147 4.64 10.24 3.21
CA GLY A 147 6.09 10.11 3.15
C GLY A 147 6.74 11.43 2.75
N ASP A 148 8.05 11.42 2.52
CA ASP A 148 8.84 12.61 2.19
C ASP A 148 8.67 13.05 0.72
N PHE A 149 7.43 13.28 0.30
CA PHE A 149 7.13 13.83 -1.01
C PHE A 149 7.42 15.34 -1.04
N ALA A 150 8.50 15.72 -1.72
CA ALA A 150 8.89 17.12 -1.88
C ALA A 150 7.81 17.98 -2.56
N ASP A 151 7.12 17.42 -3.55
CA ASP A 151 6.10 18.10 -4.31
C ASP A 151 5.07 17.15 -4.97
N ARG A 152 4.14 17.73 -5.73
CA ARG A 152 3.13 17.00 -6.50
C ARG A 152 3.73 16.08 -7.58
N ALA A 153 4.85 16.46 -8.18
CA ALA A 153 5.49 15.66 -9.23
C ALA A 153 6.11 14.39 -8.62
N ALA A 154 6.71 14.50 -7.43
CA ALA A 154 7.21 13.37 -6.66
C ALA A 154 6.09 12.36 -6.34
N VAL A 155 4.92 12.83 -5.88
CA VAL A 155 3.76 11.95 -5.66
C VAL A 155 3.34 11.25 -6.95
N THR A 156 3.24 12.00 -8.05
CA THR A 156 2.83 11.43 -9.35
C THR A 156 3.81 10.36 -9.84
N ALA A 157 5.11 10.60 -9.68
CA ALA A 157 6.14 9.64 -10.04
C ALA A 157 6.03 8.36 -9.19
N TRP A 158 5.83 8.51 -7.88
CA TRP A 158 5.59 7.38 -6.98
C TRP A 158 4.33 6.60 -7.36
N CYS A 159 3.21 7.28 -7.63
CA CYS A 159 1.96 6.65 -8.08
C CYS A 159 2.17 5.76 -9.31
N ALA A 160 2.93 6.26 -10.30
CA ALA A 160 3.23 5.52 -11.52
C ALA A 160 4.12 4.29 -11.26
N ALA A 161 5.12 4.43 -10.39
CA ALA A 161 6.01 3.33 -10.00
C ALA A 161 5.28 2.24 -9.20
N ALA A 162 4.43 2.66 -8.26
CA ALA A 162 3.61 1.78 -7.41
C ALA A 162 2.46 1.11 -8.19
N ARG A 163 2.12 1.60 -9.39
CA ARG A 163 1.01 1.12 -10.22
C ARG A 163 -0.34 1.14 -9.47
N ALA A 164 -0.55 2.16 -8.63
CA ALA A 164 -1.80 2.32 -7.89
C ALA A 164 -2.96 2.60 -8.85
N GLY A 165 -4.03 1.79 -8.78
CA GLY A 165 -5.20 1.91 -9.67
C GLY A 165 -5.96 3.23 -9.52
N HIS A 166 -5.91 3.83 -8.34
CA HIS A 166 -6.35 5.20 -8.05
C HIS A 166 -5.22 5.90 -7.30
N CYS A 167 -4.84 7.10 -7.75
CA CYS A 167 -3.78 7.87 -7.12
C CYS A 167 -3.94 9.36 -7.44
N VAL A 168 -4.32 10.16 -6.45
CA VAL A 168 -4.50 11.60 -6.59
C VAL A 168 -3.50 12.33 -5.70
N PRO A 169 -2.56 13.10 -6.26
CA PRO A 169 -1.66 13.92 -5.46
C PRO A 169 -2.40 14.99 -4.66
N LEU A 170 -2.24 14.96 -3.34
CA LEU A 170 -2.86 15.86 -2.39
C LEU A 170 -1.80 16.60 -1.59
N ARG A 171 -2.07 17.86 -1.23
CA ARG A 171 -1.30 18.57 -0.21
C ARG A 171 -2.09 18.49 1.10
N LEU A 172 -1.46 17.93 2.12
CA LEU A 172 -2.01 17.84 3.46
C LEU A 172 -1.91 19.20 4.15
N ALA A 173 -3.05 19.71 4.56
CA ALA A 173 -3.18 20.90 5.37
C ALA A 173 -4.13 20.53 6.51
N PRO A 174 -3.65 20.25 7.73
CA PRO A 174 -4.56 19.97 8.84
C PRO A 174 -5.46 21.19 9.11
N PRO A 175 -6.70 20.99 9.59
CA PRO A 175 -7.55 22.09 10.01
C PRO A 175 -6.84 22.94 11.08
N ARG A 176 -7.02 24.26 11.01
CA ARG A 176 -6.46 25.22 11.96
C ARG A 176 -7.20 25.19 13.29
#